data_AF-A0A401JC77-F1
#
_entry.id   AF-A0A401JC77-F1
#
_cell.length_a   1.000
_cell.length_b   1.000
_cell.length_c   1.000
_cell.angle_alpha   90.00
_cell.angle_beta   90.00
_cell.angle_gamma   90.00
#
_symmetry.space_group_name_H-M   'P 1'
#
loop_
_entity.id
_entity.type
_entity.pdbx_description
1 polymer ?
#
loop_
_entity_poly.entity_id
_entity_poly.type
_entity_poly.pdbx_seq_one_letter_code
_entity_poly.pdbx_strand_id
1 'polypeptide(L)' 'MLWRLAKPVAVSAHAFKYRLVYVVRGVSVLRYDNEAGKGDHRHFGNDERAYLFTTPEQLIADFQHDIERWNHENRNA' A
#
# COMPACT_ATOMS: atom_id res chain seq x y z
N MET A 1 2.34 6.32 -5.93
CA MET A 1 2.40 7.79 -5.73
C MET A 1 1.98 8.11 -4.31
N LEU A 2 2.65 9.08 -3.68
CA LEU A 2 2.43 9.56 -2.32
C LEU A 2 2.34 11.09 -2.35
N TRP A 3 1.36 11.66 -1.66
CA TRP A 3 1.12 13.10 -1.62
C TRP A 3 0.86 13.57 -0.20
N ARG A 4 1.38 14.75 0.15
CA ARG A 4 1.02 15.44 1.40
C ARG A 4 -0.21 16.33 1.15
N LEU A 5 -1.22 16.18 2.01
CA LEU A 5 -2.44 16.97 2.00
C LEU A 5 -2.37 18.09 3.03
N ALA A 6 -3.18 19.13 2.83
CA ALA A 6 -3.37 20.19 3.84
C ALA A 6 -4.20 19.71 5.04
N LYS A 7 -5.05 18.69 4.85
CA LYS A 7 -5.88 18.06 5.88
C LYS A 7 -5.83 16.53 5.70
N PRO A 8 -5.95 15.75 6.79
CA PRO A 8 -6.02 14.29 6.69
C PRO A 8 -7.15 13.80 5.78
N VAL A 9 -6.95 12.64 5.16
CA VAL A 9 -8.04 11.89 4.52
C VAL A 9 -9.01 11.47 5.63
N ALA A 10 -10.32 11.50 5.35
CA ALA A 10 -11.32 11.06 6.31
C ALA A 10 -11.01 9.63 6.80
N VAL A 11 -10.94 9.46 8.13
CA VAL A 11 -10.56 8.23 8.86
C VAL A 11 -9.04 7.97 9.00
N SER A 12 -8.17 8.65 8.24
CA SER A 12 -6.70 8.55 8.46
C SER A 12 -6.22 9.57 9.50
N ALA A 13 -5.29 9.14 10.36
CA ALA A 13 -4.69 9.98 11.41
C ALA A 13 -3.59 10.94 10.89
N HIS A 14 -3.26 10.88 9.60
CA HIS A 14 -2.16 11.63 9.00
C HIS A 14 -2.58 12.37 7.72
N ALA A 15 -1.83 13.42 7.39
CA ALA A 15 -2.06 14.27 6.23
C ALA A 15 -1.38 13.74 4.96
N PHE A 16 -1.37 12.42 4.74
CA PHE A 16 -0.83 11.82 3.53
C PHE A 16 -1.90 11.02 2.81
N LYS A 17 -1.94 11.16 1.48
CA LYS A 17 -2.66 10.26 0.60
C LYS A 17 -1.65 9.42 -0.15
N TYR A 18 -1.92 8.14 -0.33
CA TYR A 18 -1.04 7.29 -1.12
C TYR A 18 -1.79 6.25 -1.92
N ARG A 19 -1.15 5.82 -3.01
CA ARG A 19 -1.53 4.68 -3.84
C ARG A 19 -0.26 4.09 -4.42
N LEU A 20 0.24 3.02 -3.82
CA LEU A 20 1.35 2.22 -4.32
C LEU A 20 0.75 0.94 -4.91
N VAL A 21 1.17 0.55 -6.11
CA VAL A 21 0.64 -0.62 -6.80
C VAL A 21 1.79 -1.35 -7.47
N TYR A 22 1.86 -2.66 -7.27
CA TYR A 22 2.77 -3.55 -7.99
C TYR A 22 1.95 -4.45 -8.92
N VAL A 23 2.30 -4.42 -10.20
CA VAL A 23 1.57 -5.14 -11.25
C VAL A 23 2.49 -6.18 -11.88
N VAL A 24 2.05 -7.43 -11.93
CA VAL A 24 2.74 -8.53 -12.59
C VAL A 24 1.80 -9.10 -13.64
N ARG A 25 2.26 -9.19 -14.90
CA ARG A 25 1.47 -9.70 -16.05
C ARG A 25 0.08 -9.06 -16.20
N GLY A 26 -0.03 -7.77 -15.90
CA GLY A 26 -1.28 -7.01 -15.98
C GLY A 26 -2.21 -7.14 -14.76
N VAL A 27 -1.82 -7.92 -13.74
CA VAL A 27 -2.59 -8.10 -12.49
C VAL A 27 -1.97 -7.30 -11.36
N SER A 28 -2.76 -6.51 -10.64
CA SER A 28 -2.35 -5.82 -9.42
C SER A 28 -2.21 -6.82 -8.28
N VAL A 29 -0.98 -7.24 -8.00
CA VAL A 29 -0.66 -8.26 -6.99
C VAL A 29 -0.35 -7.67 -5.61
N LEU A 30 0.05 -6.40 -5.56
CA LEU A 30 0.20 -5.66 -4.30
C LEU A 30 -0.38 -4.27 -4.46
N ARG A 31 -1.09 -3.78 -3.45
CA ARG A 31 -1.57 -2.40 -3.41
C ARG A 31 -1.53 -1.87 -1.99
N TYR A 32 -1.06 -0.66 -1.80
CA TYR A 32 -1.16 0.08 -0.54
C TYR A 32 -1.86 1.39 -0.85
N ASP A 33 -2.96 1.65 -0.16
CA ASP A 33 -3.67 2.92 -0.30
C ASP A 33 -4.53 3.25 0.91
N ASN A 34 -4.97 4.50 0.92
CA ASN A 34 -5.88 5.00 1.95
C ASN A 34 -7.09 5.67 1.31
N GLU A 35 -8.13 4.87 1.11
CA GLU A 35 -9.42 5.35 0.60
C GLU A 35 -10.21 6.00 1.74
N ALA A 36 -10.85 7.13 1.41
CA ALA A 36 -11.69 7.86 2.34
C ALA A 36 -12.81 6.95 2.86
N GLY A 37 -12.90 6.80 4.18
CA GLY A 37 -13.91 5.96 4.84
C GLY A 37 -13.44 4.55 5.22
N LYS A 38 -12.33 4.03 4.65
CA LYS A 38 -11.70 2.78 5.08
C LYS A 38 -10.43 3.02 5.92
N GLY A 39 -9.74 4.11 5.64
CA GLY A 39 -8.40 4.35 6.18
C GLY A 39 -7.34 3.53 5.45
N ASP A 40 -6.20 3.38 6.11
CA ASP A 40 -4.98 2.81 5.58
C ASP A 40 -5.08 1.28 5.47
N HIS A 41 -4.90 0.74 4.27
CA HIS A 41 -4.95 -0.69 4.02
C HIS A 41 -3.98 -1.14 2.94
N ARG A 42 -3.70 -2.45 2.94
CA ARG A 42 -2.88 -3.12 1.95
C ARG A 42 -3.58 -4.33 1.37
N HIS A 43 -3.28 -4.61 0.11
CA HIS A 43 -3.68 -5.79 -0.64
C HIS A 43 -2.43 -6.61 -0.94
N PHE A 44 -2.48 -7.90 -0.64
CA PHE A 44 -1.45 -8.87 -0.99
C PHE A 44 -2.12 -10.05 -1.71
N GLY A 45 -2.00 -10.11 -3.03
CA GLY A 45 -2.82 -10.97 -3.87
C GLY A 45 -4.30 -10.60 -3.70
N ASN A 46 -5.10 -11.56 -3.22
CA ASN A 46 -6.54 -11.36 -2.96
C ASN A 46 -6.85 -10.99 -1.49
N ASP A 47 -5.83 -10.92 -0.62
CA ASP A 47 -6.01 -10.61 0.79
C ASP A 47 -5.94 -9.09 1.02
N GLU A 48 -7.04 -8.49 1.51
CA GLU A 48 -7.07 -7.12 2.02
C GLU A 48 -6.87 -7.13 3.55
N ARG A 49 -5.95 -6.28 4.06
CA ARG A 49 -5.71 -6.12 5.50
C ARG A 49 -5.49 -4.65 5.85
N ALA A 50 -5.91 -4.28 7.05
CA ALA A 50 -5.59 -2.96 7.61
C ALA A 50 -4.07 -2.75 7.67
N TYR A 51 -3.63 -1.54 7.37
CA TYR A 51 -2.22 -1.15 7.41
C TYR A 51 -2.04 -0.02 8.41
N LEU A 52 -1.11 -0.17 9.35
CA LEU A 52 -0.83 0.87 10.32
C LEU A 52 0.23 1.82 9.76
N PHE A 53 -0.21 2.95 9.22
CA PHE A 53 0.69 3.98 8.74
C PHE A 53 1.49 4.60 9.90
N THR A 54 2.81 4.70 9.73
CA THR A 54 3.72 5.37 10.67
C THR A 54 4.39 6.57 10.00
N THR A 55 5.23 6.31 9.00
CA THR A 55 5.90 7.34 8.21
C THR A 55 5.90 7.01 6.72
N PRO A 56 6.05 8.01 5.83
CA PRO A 56 6.30 7.79 4.41
C PRO A 56 7.44 6.81 4.11
N GLU A 57 8.54 6.90 4.86
CA GLU A 57 9.72 6.06 4.68
C GLU A 57 9.41 4.61 5.01
N GLN A 58 8.69 4.35 6.11
CA GLN A 58 8.25 3.01 6.48
C GLN A 58 7.26 2.44 5.45
N LEU A 59 6.32 3.27 4.96
CA LEU A 59 5.38 2.87 3.92
C LEU A 59 6.11 2.37 2.65
N ILE A 60 7.16 3.09 2.23
CA ILE A 60 7.96 2.69 1.06
C ILE A 60 8.76 1.42 1.36
N ALA A 61 9.37 1.32 2.54
CA ALA A 61 10.16 0.15 2.93
C ALA A 61 9.29 -1.11 3.01
N ASP A 62 8.11 -1.04 3.63
CA ASP A 62 7.16 -2.15 3.73
C ASP A 62 6.68 -2.59 2.35
N PHE A 63 6.39 -1.63 1.47
CA PHE A 63 5.96 -1.92 0.11
C PHE A 63 7.07 -2.61 -0.71
N GLN A 64 8.32 -2.16 -0.58
CA GLN A 64 9.47 -2.81 -1.22
C GLN A 64 9.69 -4.23 -0.68
N HIS A 65 9.59 -4.43 0.62
CA HIS A 65 9.69 -5.73 1.26
C HIS A 65 8.62 -6.70 0.74
N ASP A 66 7.37 -6.25 0.63
CA ASP A 66 6.29 -7.07 0.10
C ASP A 66 6.48 -7.39 -1.39
N ILE A 67 7.07 -6.50 -2.19
CA ILE A 67 7.46 -6.80 -3.59
C ILE A 67 8.51 -7.91 -3.63
N GLU A 68 9.57 -7.80 -2.83
CA GLU A 68 10.63 -8.81 -2.77
C GLU A 68 10.06 -10.16 -2.35
N ARG A 69 9.20 -10.17 -1.33
CA ARG A 69 8.49 -11.34 -0.87
C ARG A 69 7.61 -11.93 -1.97
N TRP A 70 6.79 -11.12 -2.63
CA TRP A 70 5.93 -11.58 -3.72
C TRP A 70 6.76 -12.25 -4.82
N ASN A 71 7.84 -11.61 -5.25
CA ASN A 71 8.72 -12.13 -6.29
C ASN A 71 9.45 -13.40 -5.87
N HIS A 72 9.75 -13.57 -4.59
CA HIS A 72 10.32 -14.80 -4.06
C HIS A 72 9.31 -15.95 -4.03
N GLU A 73 8.08 -15.68 -3.58
CA GLU A 73 7.00 -16.67 -3.47
C GLU A 73 6.38 -17.04 -4.84
N ASN A 74 6.42 -16.12 -5.81
CA ASN A 74 5.74 -16.25 -7.11
C ASN A 74 6.72 -16.29 -8.30
N ARG A 75 7.95 -16.79 -8.12
CA ARG A 75 9.00 -16.85 -9.17
C ARG A 75 8.57 -17.50 -10.50
N ASN A 76 7.50 -18.31 -10.47
CA ASN A 76 6.99 -19.06 -11.63
C ASN A 76 5.61 -18.55 -12.12
N ALA A 77 5.04 -17.53 -11.47
CA ALA A 77 3.71 -16.99 -11.79
C ALA A 77 3.72 -16.10 -13.02
#